data_AF-A0A0B4EHL4-F1
#
_entry.id   AF-A0A0B4EHL4-F1
#
_cell.length_a   1.000
_cell.length_b   1.000
_cell.length_c   1.000
_cell.angle_alpha   90.00
_cell.angle_beta   90.00
_cell.angle_gamma   90.00
#
_symmetry.space_group_name_H-M   'P 1'
#
loop_
_entity.id
_entity.type
_entity.pdbx_description
1 polymer ?
#
loop_
_entity_poly.entity_id
_entity_poly.type
_entity_poly.pdbx_seq_one_letter_code
_entity_poly.pdbx_strand_id
1 'polypeptide(L)' 'MEIRYASSNKDVKNYDTVRLREEYLIENLFLQDEIKLVYSHIDRIIVGGAFPIEKAIELKSGKELGSDFFLKEES' A
#
# COMPACT_ATOMS: atom_id res chain seq x y z
N MET A 1 4.62 -5.47 3.56
CA MET A 1 3.80 -4.45 2.88
C MET A 1 3.48 -3.36 3.89
N GLU A 2 3.29 -2.11 3.47
CA GLU A 2 2.80 -1.08 4.41
C GLU A 2 1.28 -1.22 4.54
N ILE A 3 0.75 -1.29 5.77
CA ILE A 3 -0.68 -1.44 6.01
C ILE A 3 -1.25 -0.13 6.53
N ARG A 4 -2.32 0.35 5.90
CA ARG A 4 -3.10 1.52 6.31
C ARG A 4 -4.44 1.08 6.87
N TYR A 5 -4.76 1.55 8.06
CA TYR A 5 -6.01 1.24 8.73
C TYR A 5 -7.07 2.29 8.40
N ALA A 6 -8.33 1.90 8.52
CA ALA A 6 -9.44 2.84 8.43
C ALA A 6 -9.52 3.66 9.72
N SER A 7 -9.57 4.98 9.60
CA SER A 7 -9.78 5.90 10.73
C SER A 7 -11.21 6.43 10.73
N SER A 8 -11.79 6.60 11.93
CA SER A 8 -13.13 7.18 12.07
C SER A 8 -13.11 8.68 11.78
N ASN A 9 -14.17 9.20 11.17
CA ASN A 9 -14.33 10.64 10.93
C ASN A 9 -14.19 11.50 12.22
N LYS A 10 -14.58 10.95 13.38
CA LYS A 10 -14.44 11.61 14.69
C LYS A 10 -12.98 11.69 15.13
N ASP A 11 -12.19 10.70 14.77
CA ASP A 11 -10.77 10.58 15.14
C ASP A 11 -9.92 11.51 14.29
N VAL A 12 -10.11 11.45 12.97
CA VAL A 12 -9.41 12.26 11.96
C VAL A 12 -9.56 13.76 12.20
N LYS A 13 -10.72 14.19 12.73
CA LYS A 13 -10.97 15.60 13.05
C LYS A 13 -9.97 16.19 14.05
N ASN A 14 -9.35 15.36 14.89
CA ASN A 14 -8.40 15.78 15.90
C ASN A 14 -6.94 15.55 15.48
N TYR A 15 -6.68 15.12 14.24
CA TYR A 15 -5.33 14.87 13.78
C TYR A 15 -4.61 16.19 13.47
N ASP A 16 -3.35 16.26 13.87
CA ASP A 16 -2.44 17.28 13.38
C ASP A 16 -1.93 16.96 11.97
N THR A 17 -1.17 17.88 11.38
CA THR A 17 -0.63 17.72 10.03
C THR A 17 0.30 16.53 9.89
N VAL A 18 1.06 16.20 10.93
CA VAL A 18 2.00 15.08 10.91
C VAL A 18 1.21 13.78 10.87
N ARG A 19 0.23 13.64 11.77
CA ARG A 19 -0.62 12.46 11.86
C ARG A 19 -1.45 12.23 10.60
N LEU A 20 -1.96 13.29 9.97
CA LEU A 20 -2.66 13.18 8.68
C LEU A 20 -1.74 12.63 7.57
N ARG A 21 -0.48 13.08 7.51
CA ARG A 21 0.48 12.56 6.54
C ARG A 21 0.84 11.12 6.84
N GLU A 22 1.07 10.80 8.11
CA GLU A 22 1.32 9.43 8.53
C GLU A 22 0.20 8.51 8.07
N GLU A 23 -1.08 8.86 8.26
CA GLU A 23 -2.18 7.93 7.98
C GLU A 23 -2.57 7.87 6.50
N TYR A 24 -2.47 8.99 5.76
CA TYR A 24 -3.06 9.10 4.41
C TYR A 24 -2.06 9.34 3.27
N LEU A 25 -0.84 9.76 3.57
CA LEU A 25 0.16 10.04 2.53
C LEU A 25 1.11 8.86 2.37
N ILE A 26 1.18 8.32 1.15
CA ILE A 26 2.22 7.35 0.80
C ILE A 26 3.42 8.10 0.25
N GLU A 27 4.45 8.25 1.08
CA GLU A 27 5.72 8.85 0.66
C GLU A 27 6.59 7.83 -0.09
N ASN A 28 7.39 8.34 -1.03
CA ASN A 28 8.35 7.54 -1.82
C ASN A 28 7.70 6.33 -2.52
N LEU A 29 6.57 6.55 -3.19
CA LEU A 29 5.83 5.49 -3.89
C LEU A 29 6.61 4.90 -5.06
N PHE A 30 7.42 5.71 -5.75
CA PHE A 30 8.24 5.27 -6.88
C PHE A 30 9.71 5.23 -6.46
N LEU A 31 10.25 4.01 -6.38
CA LEU A 31 11.65 3.73 -6.11
C LEU A 31 12.24 3.00 -7.31
N GLN A 32 13.47 3.35 -7.69
CA GLN A 32 14.14 2.75 -8.83
C GLN A 32 14.32 1.25 -8.61
N ASP A 33 13.91 0.43 -9.58
CA ASP A 33 14.05 -1.03 -9.57
C ASP A 33 13.42 -1.74 -8.34
N GLU A 34 12.54 -1.05 -7.62
CA GLU A 34 11.85 -1.54 -6.44
C GLU A 34 10.34 -1.39 -6.58
N ILE A 35 9.60 -2.33 -6.00
CA ILE A 35 8.14 -2.23 -5.89
C ILE A 35 7.75 -1.90 -4.46
N LYS A 36 7.07 -0.76 -4.29
CA LYS A 36 6.43 -0.42 -3.03
C LYS A 36 4.95 -0.71 -3.13
N LEU A 37 4.44 -1.51 -2.20
CA LEU A 37 3.02 -1.86 -2.09
C LEU A 37 2.49 -1.43 -0.72
N VAL A 38 1.31 -0.81 -0.75
CA VAL A 38 0.56 -0.35 0.42
C VAL A 38 -0.83 -0.96 0.36
N TYR A 39 -1.19 -1.73 1.39
CA TYR A 39 -2.53 -2.27 1.56
C TYR A 39 -3.34 -1.33 2.44
N SER A 40 -4.52 -0.95 1.97
CA SER A 40 -5.47 -0.18 2.75
C SER A 40 -6.63 -1.07 3.17
N HIS A 41 -6.93 -1.10 4.46
CA HIS A 41 -8.14 -1.74 4.97
C HIS A 41 -9.43 -1.03 4.53
N ILE A 42 -9.31 0.21 4.03
CA ILE A 42 -10.41 0.90 3.37
C ILE A 42 -10.60 0.22 2.01
N ASP A 43 -11.72 -0.48 1.84
CA ASP A 43 -12.09 -1.23 0.63
C ASP A 43 -11.09 -2.33 0.20
N ARG A 44 -10.14 -2.70 1.06
CA ARG A 44 -9.10 -3.72 0.80
C ARG A 44 -8.27 -3.43 -0.46
N ILE A 45 -8.09 -2.16 -0.80
CA ILE A 45 -7.32 -1.75 -1.98
C ILE A 45 -5.83 -1.94 -1.74
N ILE A 46 -5.11 -2.35 -2.79
CA ILE A 46 -3.64 -2.32 -2.81
C ILE A 46 -3.21 -1.24 -3.77
N VAL A 47 -2.41 -0.30 -3.28
CA VAL A 47 -1.80 0.78 -4.07
C VAL A 47 -0.31 0.52 -4.13
N GLY A 48 0.31 0.68 -5.29
CA GLY A 48 1.74 0.50 -5.42
C GLY A 48 2.37 1.28 -6.56
N GLY A 49 3.67 1.49 -6.44
CA GLY A 49 4.50 2.07 -7.49
C GLY A 49 5.56 1.08 -7.93
N ALA A 50 5.73 0.97 -9.25
CA ALA A 50 6.80 0.21 -9.88
C ALA A 50 7.53 1.14 -10.86
N PHE A 51 8.84 1.28 -10.70
CA PHE A 51 9.67 2.11 -11.57
C PHE A 51 10.93 1.35 -12.01
N PRO A 52 10.80 0.42 -12.97
CA PRO A 52 11.93 -0.35 -13.48
C PRO A 52 12.83 0.54 -14.36
N ILE A 53 14.13 0.51 -14.11
CA ILE A 53 15.15 1.18 -14.93
C ILE A 53 16.15 0.15 -15.43
N GLU A 54 16.87 -0.52 -14.53
CA GLU A 54 17.91 -1.49 -14.87
C GLU A 54 17.45 -2.93 -14.70
N LYS A 55 16.43 -3.17 -13.86
CA LYS A 55 15.97 -4.52 -13.51
C LYS A 55 14.47 -4.67 -13.73
N ALA A 56 14.08 -5.86 -14.17
CA ALA A 56 12.68 -6.26 -14.17
C ALA A 56 12.18 -6.37 -12.71
N ILE A 57 11.03 -5.77 -12.45
CA ILE A 57 10.37 -5.81 -11.15
C ILE A 57 9.25 -6.85 -11.22
N GLU A 58 9.28 -7.82 -10.30
CA GLU A 58 8.24 -8.85 -10.19
C GLU A 58 7.23 -8.51 -9.09
N LEU A 59 5.95 -8.58 -9.42
CA LEU A 59 4.84 -8.52 -8.47
C LEU A 59 4.73 -9.86 -7.72
N LYS A 60 5.48 -9.98 -6.62
CA LYS A 60 5.44 -11.19 -5.78
C LYS A 60 4.18 -11.21 -4.92
N SER A 61 3.51 -12.35 -4.86
CA SER A 61 2.47 -12.59 -3.86
C SER A 61 3.11 -12.75 -2.48
N GLY A 62 2.59 -12.05 -1.47
CA GLY A 62 3.02 -12.16 -0.08
C GLY A 62 1.98 -12.89 0.77
N LYS A 63 2.39 -13.40 1.95
CA LYS A 63 1.48 -13.98 2.95
C LYS A 63 0.28 -13.09 3.27
N GLU A 64 0.43 -11.78 3.12
CA GLU A 64 -0.60 -10.76 3.38
C GLU A 64 -1.76 -10.81 2.36
N LEU A 65 -1.53 -11.36 1.16
CA LEU A 65 -2.53 -11.55 0.10
C LEU A 65 -3.24 -12.91 0.19
N GLY A 66 -2.74 -13.86 0.99
CA GLY A 66 -3.35 -15.19 1.17
C GLY A 66 -3.34 -16.08 -0.09
N SER A 67 -2.61 -15.72 -1.14
CA SER A 67 -2.73 -16.33 -2.47
C SER A 67 -1.36 -16.67 -3.09
N ASP A 68 -1.33 -17.63 -4.01
CA ASP A 68 -0.11 -18.00 -4.76
C ASP A 68 0.27 -16.93 -5.80
N PHE A 69 -0.70 -16.13 -6.26
CA PHE A 69 -0.51 -15.10 -7.29
C PHE A 69 -1.13 -13.77 -6.85
N PHE A 70 -0.47 -12.66 -7.24
CA PHE A 70 -0.88 -11.31 -6.84
C PHE A 70 -2.33 -10.95 -7.25
N LEU A 71 -2.77 -11.40 -8.43
CA LEU A 71 -4.10 -11.11 -9.00
C LEU A 71 -5.10 -12.27 -8.88
N LYS A 72 -4.82 -13.29 -8.08
CA LYS A 72 -5.75 -14.41 -7.93
C LYS A 72 -6.91 -13.99 -7.02
N GLU A 73 -8.09 -13.88 -7.60
CA GLU A 73 -9.36 -13.71 -6.89
C GLU A 73 -9.71 -15.00 -6.14
N GLU A 74 -10.11 -14.86 -4.87
CA GLU A 74 -10.90 -15.89 -4.19
C GLU A 74 -12.35 -15.72 -4.65
N SER A 75 -12.83 -16.63 -5.51
CA SER A 75 -14.26 -16.83 -5.81
C SER A 75 -14.86 -17.86 -4.87
#